data_AF-Q6XLL6-F1
#
_entry.id   AF-Q6XLL6-F1
#
_cell.length_a   1.000
_cell.length_b   1.000
_cell.length_c   1.000
_cell.angle_alpha   90.00
_cell.angle_beta   90.00
_cell.angle_gamma   90.00
#
_symmetry.space_group_name_H-M   'P 1'
#
loop_
_entity.id
_entity.type
_entity.pdbx_description
1 polymer ?
#
loop_
_entity_poly.entity_id
_entity_poly.type
_entity_poly.pdbx_seq_one_letter_code
_entity_poly.pdbx_strand_id
1 'polypeptide(L)' 'MNAKFILLLLVVTTTTLLPDAKGAEIIRCSGTRECYAPCQKLTGCLNAKCMNKACKCYGCV' A
#
# COMPACT_ATOMS: atom_id res chain seq x y z
N MET A 1 20.74 -8.85 -33.26
CA MET A 1 19.96 -8.61 -32.01
C MET A 1 18.86 -9.66 -31.93
N ASN A 2 18.95 -10.60 -30.99
CA ASN A 2 17.93 -11.66 -30.90
C ASN A 2 16.69 -11.11 -30.20
N ALA A 3 15.54 -11.14 -30.88
CA ALA A 3 14.26 -10.64 -30.36
C ALA A 3 13.93 -11.17 -28.95
N LYS A 4 14.41 -12.37 -28.61
CA LYS A 4 14.28 -12.98 -27.27
C LYS A 4 14.91 -12.13 -26.15
N PHE A 5 16.08 -11.52 -26.38
CA PHE A 5 16.73 -10.67 -25.36
C PHE A 5 15.97 -9.36 -25.14
N ILE A 6 15.41 -8.78 -26.20
CA ILE A 6 14.60 -7.55 -26.10
C ILE A 6 13.35 -7.84 -25.29
N LEU A 7 12.70 -8.98 -25.53
CA LEU A 7 11.52 -9.40 -24.78
C LEU A 7 11.82 -9.62 -23.29
N LEU A 8 12.95 -10.26 -22.98
CA LEU A 8 13.40 -10.47 -21.60
C LEU A 8 13.69 -9.16 -20.87
N LEU A 9 14.38 -8.21 -21.52
CA LEU A 9 14.64 -6.89 -20.96
C LEU A 9 13.35 -6.14 -20.66
N LEU A 10 12.39 -6.18 -21.59
CA LEU A 10 11.09 -5.51 -21.43
C LEU A 10 10.31 -6.07 -20.24
N VAL A 11 10.25 -7.39 -20.08
CA VAL A 11 9.60 -8.06 -18.94
C VAL A 11 10.27 -7.70 -17.61
N VAL A 12 11.60 -7.70 -17.55
CA VAL A 12 12.31 -7.33 -16.32
C VAL A 12 12.02 -5.88 -15.94
N THR A 13 12.07 -4.95 -16.91
CA THR A 13 11.76 -3.53 -16.64
C THR A 13 10.32 -3.31 -16.17
N THR A 14 9.33 -4.02 -16.72
CA THR A 14 7.94 -3.87 -16.27
C THR A 14 7.74 -4.43 -14.87
N THR A 15 8.39 -5.54 -14.49
CA THR A 15 8.27 -6.08 -13.13
C THR A 15 8.88 -5.19 -12.05
N THR A 16 9.92 -4.41 -12.36
CA THR A 16 10.54 -3.47 -11.40
C THR A 16 9.79 -2.15 -11.26
N LEU A 17 8.97 -1.78 -12.25
CA LEU A 17 8.18 -0.54 -12.28
C LEU A 17 6.79 -0.71 -11.69
N LEU A 18 6.33 -1.94 -11.41
CA LEU A 18 5.17 -2.12 -10.55
C LEU A 18 5.61 -1.75 -9.13
N PRO A 19 5.23 -0.58 -8.57
CA PRO A 19 5.35 -0.41 -7.14
C PRO A 19 4.59 -1.58 -6.53
N ASP A 20 5.20 -2.22 -5.53
CA ASP A 20 4.56 -3.19 -4.65
C ASP A 20 3.21 -2.60 -4.24
N ALA A 21 2.17 -2.90 -5.01
CA ALA A 21 0.79 -2.83 -4.57
C ALA A 21 0.69 -4.00 -3.60
N LYS A 22 1.35 -3.85 -2.45
CA LYS A 22 1.02 -4.55 -1.22
C LYS A 22 -0.42 -4.17 -0.99
N GLY A 23 -1.31 -4.96 -1.59
CA GLY A 23 -2.74 -4.69 -1.65
C GLY A 23 -3.13 -4.30 -0.25
N ALA A 24 -3.59 -3.05 -0.09
CA ALA A 24 -3.64 -2.33 1.17
C ALA A 24 -3.91 -3.31 2.31
N GLU A 25 -2.84 -3.67 3.04
CA GLU A 25 -2.94 -4.70 4.07
C GLU A 25 -4.01 -4.22 5.05
N ILE A 26 -5.13 -4.95 5.11
CA ILE A 26 -6.29 -4.50 5.86
C ILE A 26 -5.93 -4.57 7.34
N ILE A 27 -5.58 -3.41 7.92
CA ILE A 27 -5.33 -3.29 9.34
C ILE A 27 -6.66 -3.53 10.06
N ARG A 28 -6.79 -4.66 10.74
CA ARG A 28 -8.00 -4.98 11.48
C ARG A 28 -8.12 -4.12 12.74
N CYS A 29 -9.35 -3.76 13.08
CA CYS A 29 -9.66 -2.97 14.26
C CYS A 29 -11.00 -3.39 14.88
N SER A 30 -11.09 -3.24 16.19
CA SER A 30 -12.33 -3.26 16.97
C SER A 30 -12.82 -1.82 17.24
N GLY A 31 -11.94 -0.83 17.24
CA GLY A 31 -12.28 0.58 17.38
C GLY A 31 -11.26 1.54 16.74
N THR A 32 -11.65 2.81 16.56
CA THR A 32 -10.82 3.82 15.86
C THR A 32 -9.47 4.07 16.52
N ARG A 33 -9.36 3.91 17.85
CA ARG A 33 -8.10 4.15 18.58
C ARG A 33 -6.95 3.24 18.12
N GLU A 34 -7.27 2.01 17.69
CA GLU A 34 -6.28 1.05 17.19
C GLU A 34 -5.71 1.45 15.82
N CYS A 35 -6.38 2.36 15.11
CA CYS A 35 -5.96 2.81 13.79
C CYS A 35 -4.96 3.97 13.82
N TYR A 36 -4.84 4.71 14.93
CA TYR A 36 -4.00 5.91 14.96
C TYR A 36 -2.52 5.60 14.78
N ALA A 37 -1.97 4.67 15.57
CA ALA A 37 -0.56 4.27 15.46
C ALA A 37 -0.20 3.73 14.06
N PRO A 38 -0.95 2.77 13.46
CA PRO A 38 -0.61 2.27 12.14
C PRO A 38 -0.86 3.31 11.03
N CYS A 39 -1.93 4.11 11.09
CA CYS A 39 -2.14 5.17 10.10
C CYS A 39 -1.09 6.28 10.20
N GLN A 40 -0.62 6.62 11.41
CA GLN A 40 0.49 7.55 11.59
C GLN A 40 1.78 6.99 10.99
N LYS A 41 2.06 5.70 11.17
CA LYS A 41 3.23 5.04 10.56
C LYS A 41 3.18 5.07 9.02
N LEU A 42 1.99 4.87 8.45
CA LEU A 42 1.80 4.81 6.99
C LEU A 42 1.74 6.19 6.32
N THR A 43 1.10 7.17 6.97
CA THR A 43 0.77 8.46 6.36
C THR A 43 1.47 9.65 6.99
N GLY A 44 2.07 9.48 8.18
CA GLY A 44 2.55 10.57 9.02
C GLY A 44 1.46 11.26 9.85
N CYS A 45 0.19 10.87 9.68
CA CYS A 45 -0.96 11.65 10.15
C CYS A 45 -1.88 10.80 11.05
N LEU A 46 -2.50 11.44 12.04
CA LEU A 46 -3.42 10.79 12.99
C LEU A 46 -4.89 10.76 12.49
N ASN A 47 -5.11 10.94 11.18
CA ASN A 47 -6.44 10.97 10.59
C ASN A 47 -6.87 9.56 10.16
N ALA A 48 -7.60 8.88 11.04
CA ALA A 48 -8.01 7.49 10.84
C ALA A 48 -9.43 7.21 11.34
N LYS A 49 -10.07 6.19 10.77
CA LYS A 49 -11.38 5.69 11.23
C LYS A 49 -11.47 4.16 11.09
N CYS A 50 -11.97 3.49 12.14
CA CYS A 50 -12.31 2.08 12.04
C CYS A 50 -13.70 1.92 11.40
N MET A 51 -13.79 1.19 10.29
CA MET A 51 -15.02 0.89 9.55
C MET A 51 -15.01 -0.57 9.11
N ASN A 52 -16.11 -1.31 9.34
CA ASN A 52 -16.24 -2.72 8.96
C ASN A 52 -15.08 -3.61 9.47
N LYS A 53 -14.62 -3.35 10.70
CA LYS A 53 -13.44 -4.00 11.32
C LYS A 53 -12.11 -3.77 10.60
N ALA A 54 -12.01 -2.71 9.79
CA ALA A 54 -10.81 -2.30 9.06
C ALA A 54 -10.49 -0.81 9.27
N CYS A 55 -9.22 -0.47 9.40
CA CYS A 55 -8.78 0.92 9.47
C CYS A 55 -8.77 1.58 8.11
N LYS A 56 -9.34 2.78 8.04
CA LYS A 56 -9.21 3.70 6.92
C LYS A 56 -8.32 4.86 7.34
N CYS A 57 -7.18 5.00 6.71
CA CYS A 57 -6.24 6.12 6.91
C CYS A 57 -6.50 7.19 5.84
N TYR A 58 -6.74 8.44 6.25
CA TYR A 58 -7.10 9.52 5.32
C TYR A 58 -5.92 10.43 4.93
N GLY A 59 -4.77 10.32 5.60
CA GLY A 59 -3.62 11.21 5.39
C GLY A 59 -3.77 12.56 6.09
N CYS A 60 -2.89 13.50 5.76
CA CYS A 60 -2.89 14.85 6.30
C CYS A 60 -3.79 15.73 5.43
N VAL A 61 -4.46 16.70 6.06
CA VAL A 61 -5.19 17.76 5.35
C VAL A 61 -4.23 18.74 4.69
#